data_AF-A0A357EL69-F1
#
_entry.id   AF-A0A357EL69-F1
#
_cell.length_a   1.000
_cell.length_b   1.000
_cell.length_c   1.000
_cell.angle_alpha   90.00
_cell.angle_beta   90.00
_cell.angle_gamma   90.00
#
_symmetry.space_group_name_H-M   'P 1'
#
loop_
_entity.id
_entity.type
_entity.pdbx_description
1 polymer ?
#
loop_
_entity_poly.entity_id
_entity_poly.type
_entity_poly.pdbx_seq_one_letter_code
_entity_poly.pdbx_strand_id
1 'polypeptide(L)'
;MTYGSHSQPGLHYIWQGAGLVSILSASLGMAGFGNGSPLPESSIAQQAYLKASNPDPNDKFGSAIAIDGDTLVVGAQEKDSGSSRITGNQSNNSGNDIGTVYVFVRSGGIWTQQAYLKASNPDDLDTFGTSVAISGNTIVVGAQGEDSNASGVTGNQSNNSVAQAGAAYVLSETAPPGPNKPI
;
A
#
# COMPACT_ATOMS: atom_id res chain seq x y z
N MET A 1 -66.58 -3.93 -12.78
CA MET A 1 -65.62 -3.17 -13.60
C MET A 1 -64.53 -2.63 -12.68
N THR A 2 -63.29 -2.65 -13.17
CA THR A 2 -62.00 -2.60 -12.46
C THR A 2 -61.58 -1.18 -12.02
N TYR A 3 -60.42 -1.13 -11.35
CA TYR A 3 -59.62 -0.04 -10.73
C TYR A 3 -59.90 0.14 -9.23
N GLY A 4 -58.99 -0.02 -8.28
CA GLY A 4 -57.52 -0.13 -8.27
C GLY A 4 -56.92 1.02 -7.47
N SER A 5 -56.63 0.82 -6.17
CA SER A 5 -55.72 1.67 -5.41
C SER A 5 -55.14 0.89 -4.22
N HIS A 6 -53.83 0.66 -4.26
CA HIS A 6 -53.05 0.16 -3.14
C HIS A 6 -52.28 1.36 -2.58
N SER A 7 -52.73 1.91 -1.45
CA SER A 7 -52.03 2.97 -0.74
C SER A 7 -51.05 2.34 0.24
N GLN A 8 -49.75 2.43 -0.04
CA GLN A 8 -48.69 2.19 0.94
C GLN A 8 -48.33 3.54 1.60
N PRO A 9 -48.29 3.64 2.94
CA PRO A 9 -47.88 4.86 3.63
C PRO A 9 -46.36 4.94 3.82
N GLY A 10 -45.82 6.16 3.76
CA GLY A 10 -44.61 6.53 4.50
C GLY A 10 -43.31 6.63 3.70
N LEU A 11 -43.14 7.70 2.93
CA LEU A 11 -41.81 8.25 2.65
C LEU A 11 -41.64 9.52 3.51
N HIS A 12 -40.93 9.38 4.63
CA HIS A 12 -40.41 10.52 5.38
C HIS A 12 -38.96 10.76 4.92
N TYR A 13 -38.70 11.88 4.26
CA TYR A 13 -37.35 12.33 3.93
C TYR A 13 -36.82 13.23 5.05
N ILE A 14 -35.66 12.88 5.61
CA ILE A 14 -34.89 13.77 6.50
C ILE A 14 -33.64 14.19 5.72
N TRP A 15 -33.51 15.49 5.48
CA TRP A 15 -32.34 16.10 4.83
C TRP A 15 -31.47 16.72 5.93
N GLN A 16 -30.20 16.30 6.03
CA GLN A 16 -29.16 17.08 6.71
C GLN A 16 -27.84 16.97 5.93
N GLY A 17 -27.34 18.13 5.47
CA GLY A 17 -25.92 18.42 5.23
C GLY A 17 -25.09 17.50 4.33
N ALA A 18 -25.02 17.85 3.04
CA ALA A 18 -23.91 17.66 2.08
C ALA A 18 -23.11 16.33 2.08
N GLY A 19 -23.51 15.41 1.21
CA GLY A 19 -22.64 14.35 0.68
C GLY A 19 -23.40 13.08 0.32
N LEU A 20 -23.70 12.88 -0.96
CA LEU A 20 -24.33 11.65 -1.45
C LEU A 20 -23.37 10.45 -1.35
N VAL A 21 -23.81 9.36 -0.72
CA VAL A 21 -23.57 8.01 -1.27
C VAL A 21 -24.89 7.27 -1.28
N SER A 22 -25.48 7.20 -2.47
CA SER A 22 -26.58 6.30 -2.76
C SER A 22 -25.99 4.90 -2.88
N ILE A 23 -26.16 4.05 -1.88
CA ILE A 23 -26.07 2.61 -2.09
C ILE A 23 -27.45 2.13 -2.51
N LEU A 24 -27.64 1.91 -3.82
CA LEU A 24 -28.65 0.96 -4.27
C LEU A 24 -28.23 -0.42 -3.75
N SER A 25 -28.79 -0.84 -2.63
CA SER A 25 -28.76 -2.25 -2.24
C SER A 25 -29.73 -3.01 -3.14
N ALA A 26 -29.20 -3.74 -4.12
CA ALA A 26 -29.97 -4.78 -4.78
C ALA A 26 -30.05 -5.96 -3.80
N SER A 27 -31.12 -6.01 -3.00
CA SER A 27 -31.45 -7.23 -2.25
C SER A 27 -31.81 -8.31 -3.27
N LEU A 28 -30.96 -9.31 -3.47
CA LEU A 28 -31.41 -10.55 -4.09
C LEU A 28 -32.27 -11.25 -3.05
N GLY A 29 -33.59 -11.02 -3.11
CA GLY A 29 -34.55 -11.65 -2.22
C GLY A 29 -34.49 -13.17 -2.38
N MET A 30 -33.76 -13.84 -1.50
CA MET A 30 -34.02 -15.25 -1.23
C MET A 30 -35.24 -15.30 -0.33
N ALA A 31 -36.38 -15.56 -0.98
CA ALA A 31 -37.65 -15.78 -0.29
C ALA A 31 -37.54 -17.01 0.62
N GLY A 32 -37.90 -16.84 1.89
CA GLY A 32 -38.26 -17.93 2.78
C GLY A 32 -37.56 -17.94 4.14
N PHE A 33 -38.38 -17.78 5.18
CA PHE A 33 -38.16 -18.12 6.60
C PHE A 33 -37.58 -17.04 7.55
N GLY A 34 -38.51 -16.39 8.27
CA GLY A 34 -38.35 -16.03 9.69
C GLY A 34 -38.07 -14.56 10.00
N ASN A 35 -38.76 -14.03 11.03
CA ASN A 35 -38.54 -12.74 11.69
C ASN A 35 -37.15 -12.67 12.39
N GLY A 36 -36.06 -12.78 11.64
CA GLY A 36 -34.72 -12.41 12.09
C GLY A 36 -34.46 -10.97 11.72
N SER A 37 -34.00 -10.15 12.67
CA SER A 37 -33.33 -8.88 12.33
C SER A 37 -32.30 -9.17 11.23
N PRO A 38 -32.29 -8.43 10.10
CA PRO A 38 -31.32 -8.69 9.05
C PRO A 38 -29.92 -8.68 9.67
N LEU A 39 -29.17 -9.77 9.44
CA LEU A 39 -27.77 -9.83 9.84
C LEU A 39 -27.08 -8.61 9.22
N PRO A 40 -26.13 -7.96 9.93
CA PRO A 40 -25.48 -6.77 9.40
C PRO A 40 -24.87 -7.09 8.04
N GLU A 41 -25.43 -6.50 7.00
CA GLU A 41 -24.92 -6.63 5.64
C GLU A 41 -23.50 -6.05 5.64
N SER A 42 -22.52 -6.87 5.29
CA SER A 42 -21.13 -6.46 5.17
C SER A 42 -21.03 -5.35 4.12
N SER A 43 -20.93 -4.10 4.57
CA SER A 43 -20.77 -2.95 3.68
C SER A 43 -19.28 -2.64 3.50
N ILE A 44 -18.88 -2.45 2.24
CA ILE A 44 -17.55 -1.94 1.91
C ILE A 44 -17.59 -0.42 2.01
N ALA A 45 -16.74 0.15 2.87
CA ALA A 45 -16.57 1.59 3.02
C ALA A 45 -15.08 1.94 2.93
N GLN A 46 -14.75 3.06 2.26
CA GLN A 46 -13.39 3.57 2.24
C GLN A 46 -13.00 4.06 3.63
N GLN A 47 -12.04 3.40 4.27
CA GLN A 47 -11.52 3.83 5.57
C GLN A 47 -10.54 5.01 5.43
N ALA A 48 -9.69 4.99 4.41
CA ALA A 48 -8.68 6.02 4.18
C ALA A 48 -8.25 6.11 2.71
N TYR A 49 -7.61 7.22 2.37
CA TYR A 49 -6.87 7.43 1.13
C TYR A 49 -5.41 7.68 1.50
N LEU A 50 -4.51 6.78 1.07
CA LEU A 50 -3.08 6.83 1.41
C LEU A 50 -2.26 7.22 0.18
N LYS A 51 -1.25 8.07 0.39
CA LYS A 51 -0.32 8.54 -0.63
C LYS A 51 1.08 8.60 -0.02
N ALA A 52 2.11 8.49 -0.87
CA ALA A 52 3.48 8.78 -0.47
C ALA A 52 3.58 10.18 0.17
N SER A 53 4.44 10.35 1.17
CA SER A 53 4.77 11.65 1.76
C SER A 53 5.42 12.64 0.79
N ASN A 54 5.99 12.14 -0.31
CA ASN A 54 6.79 12.86 -1.29
C ASN A 54 6.45 12.34 -2.69
N PRO A 55 5.24 12.59 -3.22
CA PRO A 55 4.83 12.04 -4.50
C PRO A 55 5.48 12.81 -5.66
N ASP A 56 6.30 12.13 -6.45
CA ASP A 56 6.82 12.62 -7.71
C ASP A 56 6.17 11.90 -8.92
N PRO A 57 6.21 12.51 -10.13
CA PRO A 57 5.69 11.88 -11.32
C PRO A 57 6.33 10.51 -11.55
N ASN A 58 5.50 9.48 -11.78
CA ASN A 58 5.94 8.12 -12.08
C ASN A 58 6.62 7.34 -10.93
N ASP A 59 6.47 7.77 -9.68
CA ASP A 59 6.93 6.99 -8.50
C ASP A 59 6.20 5.65 -8.32
N LYS A 60 5.06 5.50 -9.00
CA LYS A 60 4.20 4.30 -8.96
C LYS A 60 3.93 3.80 -7.53
N PHE A 61 3.74 4.71 -6.57
CA PHE A 61 3.26 4.34 -5.24
C PHE A 61 2.02 3.43 -5.36
N GLY A 62 2.07 2.26 -4.72
CA GLY A 62 1.09 1.20 -4.90
C GLY A 62 1.51 0.13 -5.89
N SER A 63 2.77 0.11 -6.36
CA SER A 63 3.29 -0.90 -7.30
C SER A 63 3.29 -2.31 -6.68
N ALA A 64 3.46 -2.40 -5.37
CA ALA A 64 3.32 -3.62 -4.59
C ALA A 64 2.66 -3.28 -3.25
N ILE A 65 1.80 -4.16 -2.73
CA ILE A 65 1.04 -3.90 -1.50
C ILE A 65 0.99 -5.19 -0.67
N ALA A 66 1.31 -5.08 0.63
CA ALA A 66 1.10 -6.15 1.60
C ALA A 66 0.58 -5.55 2.92
N ILE A 67 -0.29 -6.28 3.62
CA ILE A 67 -0.87 -5.86 4.89
C ILE A 67 -0.86 -7.04 5.87
N ASP A 68 -0.48 -6.77 7.12
CA ASP A 68 -0.66 -7.68 8.24
C ASP A 68 -1.15 -6.90 9.47
N GLY A 69 -2.31 -7.29 10.00
CA GLY A 69 -3.00 -6.56 11.07
C GLY A 69 -3.23 -5.07 10.74
N ASP A 70 -2.54 -4.21 11.49
CA ASP A 70 -2.60 -2.75 11.39
C ASP A 70 -1.43 -2.15 10.59
N THR A 71 -0.54 -2.96 10.01
CA THR A 71 0.62 -2.50 9.26
C THR A 71 0.42 -2.76 7.76
N LEU A 72 0.48 -1.69 6.97
CA LEU A 72 0.42 -1.70 5.51
C LEU A 72 1.79 -1.32 4.94
N VAL A 73 2.32 -2.13 4.05
CA VAL A 73 3.57 -1.91 3.32
C VAL A 73 3.23 -1.65 1.86
N VAL A 74 3.73 -0.54 1.32
CA VAL A 74 3.47 -0.11 -0.05
C VAL A 74 4.78 0.15 -0.78
N GLY A 75 5.03 -0.62 -1.84
CA GLY A 75 6.10 -0.36 -2.79
C GLY A 75 5.78 0.83 -3.68
N ALA A 76 6.83 1.58 -4.02
CA ALA A 76 6.85 2.61 -5.01
C ALA A 76 8.08 2.39 -5.87
N GLN A 77 7.91 1.62 -6.95
CA GLN A 77 8.95 1.50 -7.96
C GLN A 77 9.04 2.83 -8.70
N GLU A 78 9.97 3.68 -8.28
CA GLU A 78 10.37 4.87 -9.01
C GLU A 78 10.61 4.47 -10.46
N LYS A 79 9.94 5.14 -11.40
CA LYS A 79 10.31 5.06 -12.81
C LYS A 79 10.45 6.45 -13.33
N ASP A 80 11.65 7.01 -13.25
CA ASP A 80 11.86 8.31 -13.86
C ASP A 80 11.78 8.15 -15.39
N SER A 81 10.60 8.50 -15.91
CA SER A 81 10.20 8.23 -17.27
C SER A 81 10.59 9.43 -18.15
N GLY A 82 11.86 9.50 -18.54
CA GLY A 82 12.24 10.21 -19.76
C GLY A 82 13.14 11.44 -19.64
N SER A 83 14.41 11.25 -19.25
CA SER A 83 15.49 12.05 -19.84
C SER A 83 16.61 11.15 -20.34
N SER A 84 16.43 10.62 -21.55
CA SER A 84 17.56 10.16 -22.36
C SER A 84 18.35 11.37 -22.85
N ARG A 85 19.37 11.81 -22.10
CA ARG A 85 20.49 12.57 -22.67
C ARG A 85 21.81 12.01 -22.17
N ILE A 86 22.34 11.13 -22.99
CA ILE A 86 23.75 10.97 -23.35
C ILE A 86 24.55 12.28 -23.12
N THR A 87 25.76 12.13 -22.58
CA THR A 87 26.84 13.11 -22.26
C THR A 87 26.90 13.56 -20.80
N GLY A 88 27.92 13.06 -20.10
CA GLY A 88 28.15 13.22 -18.67
C GLY A 88 28.50 14.64 -18.20
N ASN A 89 28.79 14.71 -16.90
CA ASN A 89 29.18 15.86 -16.08
C ASN A 89 28.06 16.39 -15.16
N GLN A 90 28.21 16.11 -13.85
CA GLN A 90 27.75 16.82 -12.64
C GLN A 90 26.34 17.48 -12.59
N SER A 91 25.44 17.13 -13.50
CA SER A 91 23.97 17.17 -13.37
C SER A 91 23.40 15.77 -13.18
N ASN A 92 24.11 14.94 -12.41
CA ASN A 92 23.87 13.50 -12.34
C ASN A 92 22.74 13.15 -11.36
N ASN A 93 21.50 13.19 -11.86
CA ASN A 93 20.35 12.44 -11.33
C ASN A 93 20.16 11.14 -12.14
N SER A 94 21.24 10.43 -12.49
CA SER A 94 21.13 9.06 -12.98
C SER A 94 20.89 8.19 -11.76
N GLY A 95 19.61 8.01 -11.47
CA GLY A 95 19.01 7.26 -10.38
C GLY A 95 17.78 6.57 -10.94
N ASN A 96 17.85 5.99 -12.14
CA ASN A 96 16.67 5.46 -12.82
C ASN A 96 16.24 4.19 -12.08
N ASP A 97 15.08 4.20 -11.42
CA ASP A 97 14.43 3.02 -10.85
C ASP A 97 15.13 2.38 -9.63
N ILE A 98 15.71 3.17 -8.72
CA ILE A 98 16.24 2.65 -7.43
C ILE A 98 15.10 2.07 -6.57
N GLY A 99 13.94 2.73 -6.56
CA GLY A 99 12.72 2.27 -5.89
C GLY A 99 12.73 2.45 -4.36
N THR A 100 11.53 2.45 -3.78
CA THR A 100 11.27 2.81 -2.39
C THR A 100 10.12 1.97 -1.81
N VAL A 101 10.10 1.77 -0.48
CA VAL A 101 8.95 1.20 0.25
C VAL A 101 8.48 2.14 1.36
N TYR A 102 7.16 2.27 1.52
CA TYR A 102 6.51 3.05 2.56
C TYR A 102 5.78 2.11 3.53
N VAL A 103 5.87 2.39 4.83
CA VAL A 103 5.14 1.63 5.86
C VAL A 103 4.14 2.56 6.53
N PHE A 104 2.89 2.13 6.59
CA PHE A 104 1.80 2.81 7.29
C PHE A 104 1.29 1.93 8.42
N VAL A 105 1.00 2.55 9.55
CA VAL A 105 0.39 1.88 10.71
C VAL A 105 -0.97 2.50 10.98
N ARG A 106 -1.95 1.67 11.32
CA ARG A 106 -3.28 2.07 11.74
C ARG A 106 -3.40 2.05 13.26
N SER A 107 -3.93 3.12 13.83
CA SER A 107 -4.31 3.18 15.24
C SER A 107 -5.61 3.95 15.40
N GLY A 108 -6.61 3.36 16.07
CA GLY A 108 -7.92 4.00 16.25
C GLY A 108 -8.63 4.35 14.93
N GLY A 109 -8.38 3.59 13.86
CA GLY A 109 -8.92 3.85 12.52
C GLY A 109 -8.17 4.92 11.71
N ILE A 110 -7.15 5.55 12.27
CA ILE A 110 -6.31 6.55 11.61
C ILE A 110 -5.05 5.87 11.11
N TRP A 111 -4.71 6.10 9.85
CA TRP A 111 -3.47 5.62 9.23
C TRP A 111 -2.39 6.70 9.28
N THR A 112 -1.17 6.32 9.66
CA THR A 112 0.00 7.21 9.69
C THR A 112 1.18 6.54 9.01
N GLN A 113 1.93 7.26 8.18
CA GLN A 113 3.21 6.75 7.64
C GLN A 113 4.23 6.66 8.78
N GLN A 114 4.65 5.44 9.08
CA GLN A 114 5.61 5.12 10.13
C GLN A 114 7.05 5.10 9.62
N ALA A 115 7.25 4.66 8.38
CA ALA A 115 8.59 4.54 7.81
C ALA A 115 8.62 4.80 6.30
N TYR A 116 9.81 5.19 5.85
CA TYR A 116 10.25 5.29 4.46
C TYR A 116 11.53 4.46 4.35
N LEU A 117 11.53 3.44 3.51
CA LEU A 117 12.57 2.42 3.43
C LEU A 117 13.23 2.43 2.05
N LYS A 118 14.57 2.33 2.05
CA LYS A 118 15.42 2.16 0.88
C LYS A 118 16.30 0.93 1.06
N ALA A 119 16.78 0.37 -0.05
CA ALA A 119 17.83 -0.65 -0.03
C ALA A 119 19.06 -0.15 0.76
N SER A 120 19.81 -1.06 1.39
CA SER A 120 21.04 -0.71 2.09
C SER A 120 22.20 -0.34 1.16
N ASN A 121 22.09 -0.73 -0.10
CA ASN A 121 23.05 -0.54 -1.18
C ASN A 121 22.30 -0.09 -2.43
N PRO A 122 21.63 1.07 -2.39
CA PRO A 122 20.82 1.52 -3.51
C PRO A 122 21.71 1.85 -4.71
N ASP A 123 21.45 1.22 -5.85
CA ASP A 123 22.00 1.55 -7.15
C ASP A 123 20.88 1.72 -8.20
N ASP A 124 21.24 2.34 -9.31
CA ASP A 124 20.38 2.54 -10.46
C ASP A 124 19.83 1.20 -10.95
N LEU A 125 18.53 1.19 -11.24
CA LEU A 125 17.79 0.05 -11.79
C LEU A 125 17.64 -1.14 -10.85
N ASP A 126 18.02 -1.01 -9.57
CA ASP A 126 17.84 -2.07 -8.58
C ASP A 126 16.38 -2.43 -8.35
N THR A 127 15.47 -1.46 -8.53
CA THR A 127 14.02 -1.60 -8.42
C THR A 127 13.54 -2.14 -7.07
N PHE A 128 14.11 -1.61 -5.98
CA PHE A 128 13.68 -1.91 -4.62
C PHE A 128 12.19 -1.58 -4.42
N GLY A 129 11.45 -2.48 -3.79
CA GLY A 129 10.00 -2.31 -3.60
C GLY A 129 9.14 -2.80 -4.77
N THR A 130 9.73 -3.51 -5.74
CA THR A 130 8.98 -4.21 -6.80
C THR A 130 8.10 -5.34 -6.27
N SER A 131 8.48 -5.93 -5.15
CA SER A 131 7.66 -6.88 -4.39
C SER A 131 7.82 -6.64 -2.90
N VAL A 132 6.74 -6.81 -2.16
CA VAL A 132 6.73 -6.67 -0.69
C VAL A 132 5.91 -7.78 -0.06
N ALA A 133 6.34 -8.25 1.10
CA ALA A 133 5.59 -9.14 1.98
C ALA A 133 5.79 -8.72 3.42
N ILE A 134 4.80 -8.96 4.28
CA ILE A 134 4.89 -8.71 5.72
C ILE A 134 4.28 -9.87 6.49
N SER A 135 4.91 -10.23 7.61
CA SER A 135 4.35 -11.12 8.62
C SER A 135 4.90 -10.77 10.01
N GLY A 136 4.02 -10.44 10.94
CA GLY A 136 4.37 -9.88 12.23
C GLY A 136 5.24 -8.62 12.06
N ASN A 137 6.40 -8.61 12.71
CA ASN A 137 7.36 -7.50 12.59
C ASN A 137 8.36 -7.66 11.44
N THR A 138 8.20 -8.65 10.56
CA THR A 138 9.15 -8.90 9.46
C THR A 138 8.57 -8.43 8.14
N ILE A 139 9.29 -7.54 7.46
CA ILE A 139 9.01 -7.07 6.10
C ILE A 139 10.08 -7.65 5.18
N VAL A 140 9.66 -8.21 4.05
CA VAL A 140 10.56 -8.65 2.98
C VAL A 140 10.31 -7.77 1.76
N VAL A 141 11.38 -7.23 1.19
CA VAL A 141 11.33 -6.37 0.00
C VAL A 141 12.23 -6.93 -1.08
N GLY A 142 11.70 -7.11 -2.29
CA GLY A 142 12.49 -7.47 -3.45
C GLY A 142 13.06 -6.25 -4.18
N ALA A 143 14.26 -6.42 -4.71
CA ALA A 143 14.92 -5.54 -5.69
C ALA A 143 15.40 -6.42 -6.85
N GLN A 144 14.51 -6.69 -7.81
CA GLN A 144 14.77 -7.67 -8.86
C GLN A 144 15.87 -7.26 -9.84
N GLY A 145 16.21 -5.96 -9.89
CA GLY A 145 17.23 -5.42 -10.76
C GLY A 145 18.58 -5.23 -10.09
N GLU A 146 18.71 -5.61 -8.80
CA GLU A 146 19.96 -5.42 -8.05
C GLU A 146 21.13 -6.18 -8.68
N ASP A 147 22.27 -5.51 -8.76
CA ASP A 147 23.49 -6.06 -9.34
C ASP A 147 24.37 -6.68 -8.24
N SER A 148 24.61 -7.99 -8.27
CA SER A 148 25.64 -8.59 -7.44
C SER A 148 26.06 -10.00 -7.83
N ASN A 149 27.35 -10.32 -7.68
CA ASN A 149 27.81 -11.71 -7.72
C ASN A 149 27.78 -12.42 -6.36
N ALA A 150 27.27 -11.73 -5.33
CA ALA A 150 27.11 -12.29 -4.00
C ALA A 150 26.27 -13.58 -4.05
N SER A 151 26.79 -14.64 -3.43
CA SER A 151 26.07 -15.92 -3.29
C SER A 151 25.74 -16.19 -1.83
N GLY A 152 24.54 -16.69 -1.56
CA GLY A 152 24.11 -17.06 -0.21
C GLY A 152 23.58 -15.88 0.62
N VAL A 153 23.47 -16.08 1.94
CA VAL A 153 22.96 -15.08 2.89
C VAL A 153 24.11 -14.16 3.32
N THR A 154 23.87 -12.84 3.41
CA THR A 154 24.86 -11.82 3.85
C THR A 154 26.12 -11.72 2.99
N GLY A 155 26.00 -11.95 1.68
CA GLY A 155 27.11 -11.74 0.75
C GLY A 155 27.46 -10.26 0.57
N ASN A 156 28.51 -9.98 -0.21
CA ASN A 156 28.99 -8.60 -0.41
C ASN A 156 28.06 -7.81 -1.34
N GLN A 157 27.10 -7.11 -0.75
CA GLN A 157 26.13 -6.20 -1.39
C GLN A 157 26.75 -4.89 -1.95
N SER A 158 28.08 -4.71 -1.92
CA SER A 158 28.76 -3.60 -2.62
C SER A 158 29.39 -4.03 -3.95
N ASN A 159 29.27 -5.31 -4.30
CA ASN A 159 29.73 -5.83 -5.58
C ASN A 159 28.61 -5.71 -6.60
N ASN A 160 28.86 -5.05 -7.74
CA ASN A 160 27.89 -4.88 -8.83
C ASN A 160 28.38 -5.57 -10.12
N SER A 161 29.02 -6.74 -9.98
CA SER A 161 29.71 -7.41 -11.11
C SER A 161 28.84 -8.37 -11.92
N VAL A 162 27.62 -8.67 -11.47
CA VAL A 162 26.63 -9.46 -12.21
C VAL A 162 25.35 -8.65 -12.26
N ALA A 163 25.03 -8.17 -13.46
CA ALA A 163 23.88 -7.30 -13.67
C ALA A 163 22.56 -8.03 -13.42
N GLN A 164 21.63 -7.37 -12.73
CA GLN A 164 20.25 -7.81 -12.49
C GLN A 164 20.16 -9.21 -11.87
N ALA A 165 21.10 -9.55 -11.00
CA ALA A 165 21.09 -10.80 -10.24
C ALA A 165 19.92 -10.85 -9.25
N GLY A 166 19.50 -9.67 -8.78
CA GLY A 166 18.41 -9.44 -7.85
C GLY A 166 18.79 -9.71 -6.40
N ALA A 167 18.09 -9.02 -5.51
CA ALA A 167 18.24 -9.19 -4.07
C ALA A 167 16.88 -9.20 -3.35
N ALA A 168 16.86 -9.80 -2.16
CA ALA A 168 15.76 -9.71 -1.22
C ALA A 168 16.27 -9.18 0.12
N TYR A 169 15.59 -8.17 0.64
CA TYR A 169 15.92 -7.47 1.88
C TYR A 169 14.92 -7.86 2.96
N VAL A 170 15.41 -8.41 4.07
CA VAL A 170 14.59 -8.73 5.23
C VAL A 170 14.79 -7.66 6.29
N LEU A 171 13.73 -6.93 6.61
CA LEU A 171 13.72 -5.87 7.61
C LEU A 171 12.85 -6.29 8.79
N SER A 172 13.29 -5.97 10.00
CA SER A 172 12.47 -6.15 11.20
C SER A 172 12.11 -4.78 11.77
N GLU A 173 10.82 -4.55 12.00
CA GLU A 173 10.38 -3.43 12.82
C GLU A 173 10.85 -3.69 14.26
N THR A 174 11.89 -2.97 14.68
CA THR A 174 12.17 -2.86 16.10
C THR A 174 11.02 -2.06 16.71
N ALA A 175 10.29 -2.65 17.67
CA ALA A 175 9.29 -1.92 18.43
C ALA A 175 9.89 -0.56 18.87
N PRO A 176 9.13 0.55 18.79
CA PRO A 176 9.64 1.81 19.30
C PRO A 176 10.12 1.59 20.73
N PRO A 177 11.25 2.17 21.16
CA PRO A 177 11.73 2.02 22.52
C PRO A 177 10.55 2.32 23.45
N GLY A 178 10.13 1.31 24.21
CA GLY A 178 8.98 1.44 25.10
C GLY A 178 9.16 2.65 26.01
N PRO A 179 8.07 3.31 26.45
CA PRO A 179 8.17 4.48 27.30
C PRO A 179 8.99 4.09 28.54
N ASN A 180 10.16 4.72 28.66
CA ASN A 180 11.12 4.67 29.77
C ASN A 180 10.78 3.70 30.90
N LYS A 181 11.57 2.62 31.03
CA LYS A 181 11.70 1.92 32.31
C LYS A 181 12.15 2.96 33.35
N PRO A 182 11.41 3.16 34.46
CA PRO A 182 11.84 4.11 35.48
C PRO A 182 13.19 3.64 36.07
N ILE A 183 14.09 4.60 36.22
CA ILE A 183 15.34 4.49 37.00
C ILE A 183 14.99 4.37 38.47
#